data_AF-A0A7K6Q9H0-F1
#
_entry.id   AF-A0A7K6Q9H0-F1
#
_cell.length_a   1.000
_cell.length_b   1.000
_cell.length_c   1.000
_cell.angle_alpha   90.00
_cell.angle_beta   90.00
_cell.angle_gamma   90.00
#
_symmetry.space_group_name_H-M   'P 1'
#
loop_
_entity.id
_entity.type
_entity.pdbx_description
1 polymer ?
#
loop_
_entity_poly.entity_id
_entity_poly.type
_entity_poly.pdbx_seq_one_letter_code
_entity_poly.pdbx_strand_id
1 'polypeptide(L)'
;SGVSSALPLLLSGVSSALPLLSGVSSALPLLLSGVSSALPLLSGVSSALPLLLSGVSSALPLLSGVSSALPLLLSGVSSALPLLSGVSSALPLLLSGVSSALPLLSGVSSALPLLLSGVSSALPLLSGVSSALPLLLSGVSSALPLLSGVSSALPLLLSGVSSALPLLSGVSSALPLLLSGVSSALPLLSGVSSALPLLLSGVSSALPLLSGVSSALPL
;
A
#
# COMPACT_ATOMS: atom_id res chain seq x y z
N SER A 1 1.72 9.88 -27.63
CA SER A 1 2.89 10.78 -27.75
C SER A 1 3.59 10.78 -26.41
N GLY A 2 4.83 10.30 -26.35
CA GLY A 2 5.59 10.25 -25.10
C GLY A 2 6.08 11.64 -24.68
N VAL A 3 6.00 11.94 -23.38
CA VAL A 3 6.49 13.21 -22.83
C VAL A 3 8.02 13.14 -22.72
N SER A 4 8.71 13.85 -23.61
CA SER A 4 10.17 13.72 -23.80
C SER A 4 11.00 14.80 -23.09
N SER A 5 10.35 15.82 -22.51
CA SER A 5 10.99 16.90 -21.75
C SER A 5 10.10 17.29 -20.58
N ALA A 6 10.60 17.21 -19.33
CA ALA A 6 9.74 17.30 -18.16
C ALA A 6 9.93 18.62 -17.39
N LEU A 7 8.88 19.45 -17.45
CA LEU A 7 8.55 20.38 -16.37
C LEU A 7 7.64 19.65 -15.37
N PRO A 8 7.75 19.94 -14.05
CA PRO A 8 6.81 19.44 -13.06
C PRO A 8 5.38 19.86 -13.41
N LEU A 9 4.40 18.97 -13.25
CA LEU A 9 2.99 19.35 -13.25
C LEU A 9 2.58 19.73 -11.83
N LEU A 10 2.32 21.03 -11.62
CA LEU A 10 1.96 21.61 -10.32
C LEU A 10 0.53 22.18 -10.39
N LEU A 11 -0.39 21.60 -9.62
CA LEU A 11 -1.75 22.13 -9.46
C LEU A 11 -2.02 22.45 -7.99
N SER A 12 -2.53 23.66 -7.73
CA SER A 12 -2.83 24.12 -6.38
C SER A 12 -4.18 24.82 -6.29
N GLY A 13 -4.99 24.49 -5.27
CA GLY A 13 -6.21 25.24 -4.95
C GLY A 13 -7.34 25.06 -5.96
N VAL A 14 -7.41 23.91 -6.63
CA VAL A 14 -8.42 23.62 -7.66
C VAL A 14 -9.50 22.68 -7.11
N SER A 15 -10.73 22.80 -7.60
CA SER A 15 -11.82 21.89 -7.21
C SER A 15 -11.56 20.47 -7.70
N SER A 16 -11.00 20.31 -8.90
CA SER A 16 -10.70 19.01 -9.49
C SER A 16 -9.40 19.02 -10.30
N ALA A 17 -8.68 17.91 -10.26
CA ALA A 17 -7.47 17.68 -11.04
C ALA A 17 -7.48 16.27 -11.65
N LEU A 18 -7.38 16.20 -12.98
CA LEU A 18 -7.43 14.95 -13.74
C LEU A 18 -6.27 14.88 -14.74
N PRO A 19 -5.00 14.80 -14.26
CA PRO A 19 -3.87 14.70 -15.16
C PRO A 19 -3.86 13.31 -15.82
N LEU A 20 -3.74 13.29 -17.14
CA LEU A 20 -3.68 12.09 -17.97
C LEU A 20 -2.29 11.98 -18.61
N LEU A 21 -1.52 10.97 -18.20
CA LEU A 21 -0.18 10.74 -18.74
C LEU A 21 -0.05 9.33 -19.28
N SER A 22 0.50 9.21 -20.48
CA SER A 22 0.75 7.95 -21.15
C SER A 22 2.11 7.96 -21.84
N GLY A 23 2.87 6.86 -21.74
CA GLY A 23 4.15 6.71 -22.41
C GLY A 23 5.22 7.66 -21.86
N VAL A 24 5.31 7.77 -20.54
CA VAL A 24 6.26 8.67 -19.87
C VAL A 24 7.62 8.00 -19.81
N SER A 25 8.54 8.45 -20.67
CA SER A 25 9.91 7.92 -20.78
C SER A 25 10.94 8.75 -19.99
N SER A 26 10.57 9.94 -19.50
CA SER A 26 11.42 10.86 -18.73
C SER A 26 10.81 11.16 -17.36
N ALA A 27 11.62 11.60 -16.39
CA ALA A 27 11.14 11.83 -15.03
C ALA A 27 10.22 13.05 -14.95
N LEU A 28 8.96 12.87 -14.56
CA LEU A 28 7.95 13.94 -14.50
C LEU A 28 7.23 13.95 -13.14
N PRO A 29 7.65 14.80 -12.19
CA PRO A 29 6.95 14.92 -10.92
C PRO A 29 5.54 15.54 -11.10
N LEU A 30 4.55 14.94 -10.43
CA LEU A 30 3.17 15.39 -10.38
C LEU A 30 2.82 15.81 -8.94
N LEU A 31 2.64 17.11 -8.71
CA LEU A 31 2.30 17.67 -7.39
C LEU A 31 0.92 18.32 -7.41
N LEU A 32 0.03 17.84 -6.56
CA LEU A 32 -1.32 18.37 -6.36
C LEU A 32 -1.48 18.79 -4.89
N SER A 33 -1.89 20.04 -4.66
CA SER A 33 -2.08 20.57 -3.31
C SER A 33 -3.41 21.31 -3.15
N GLY A 34 -4.14 21.06 -2.06
CA GLY A 34 -5.39 21.77 -1.78
C GLY A 34 -6.45 21.52 -2.83
N VAL A 35 -6.65 20.25 -3.20
CA VAL A 35 -7.55 19.83 -4.28
C VAL A 35 -8.76 19.10 -3.69
N SER A 36 -9.99 19.41 -4.10
CA SER A 36 -11.15 18.64 -3.58
C SER A 36 -11.16 17.22 -4.13
N SER A 37 -10.93 17.04 -5.43
CA SER A 37 -10.88 15.72 -6.08
C SER A 37 -9.69 15.57 -7.03
N ALA A 38 -8.83 14.59 -6.79
CA ALA A 38 -7.65 14.29 -7.60
C ALA A 38 -7.73 12.88 -8.20
N LEU A 39 -7.73 12.79 -9.54
CA LEU A 39 -7.82 11.52 -10.26
C LEU A 39 -6.72 11.44 -11.33
N PRO A 40 -5.45 11.27 -10.93
CA PRO A 40 -4.34 11.14 -11.86
C PRO A 40 -4.35 9.75 -12.52
N LEU A 41 -4.32 9.72 -13.86
CA LEU A 41 -4.28 8.48 -14.66
C LEU A 41 -2.93 8.36 -15.36
N LEU A 42 -2.14 7.37 -14.96
CA LEU A 42 -0.76 7.17 -15.43
C LEU A 42 -0.63 5.78 -16.04
N SER A 43 -0.15 5.71 -17.28
CA SER A 43 0.08 4.45 -17.98
C SER A 43 1.41 4.43 -18.73
N GLY A 44 2.11 3.29 -18.71
CA GLY A 44 3.34 3.09 -19.48
C GLY A 44 4.46 4.04 -19.03
N VAL A 45 4.78 3.96 -17.74
CA VAL A 45 5.80 4.80 -17.11
C VAL A 45 7.11 4.02 -17.04
N SER A 46 8.10 4.44 -17.83
CA SER A 46 9.40 3.77 -17.92
C SER A 46 10.49 4.43 -17.07
N SER A 47 10.25 5.63 -16.52
CA SER A 47 11.20 6.39 -15.71
C SER A 47 10.58 6.85 -14.38
N ALA A 48 11.35 7.50 -13.52
CA ALA A 48 10.91 7.87 -12.17
C ALA A 48 9.82 8.95 -12.19
N LEU A 49 8.65 8.67 -11.60
CA LEU A 49 7.50 9.58 -11.62
C LEU A 49 6.93 9.77 -10.21
N PRO A 50 7.48 10.68 -9.39
CA PRO A 50 6.92 10.92 -8.07
C PRO A 50 5.54 11.59 -8.19
N LEU A 51 4.55 11.04 -7.49
CA LEU A 51 3.19 11.55 -7.40
C LEU A 51 2.91 11.97 -5.97
N LEU A 52 2.78 13.28 -5.74
CA LEU A 52 2.57 13.87 -4.42
C LEU A 52 1.22 14.58 -4.35
N LEU A 53 0.36 14.14 -3.45
CA LEU A 53 -0.95 14.73 -3.17
C LEU A 53 -1.00 15.20 -1.72
N SER A 54 -1.27 16.48 -1.50
CA SER A 54 -1.35 17.08 -0.16
C SER A 54 -2.64 17.86 0.03
N GLY A 55 -3.31 17.68 1.17
CA GLY A 55 -4.54 18.43 1.49
C GLY A 55 -5.64 18.16 0.47
N VAL A 56 -5.90 16.89 0.17
CA VAL A 56 -6.86 16.47 -0.85
C VAL A 56 -8.09 15.85 -0.20
N SER A 57 -9.31 16.22 -0.57
CA SER A 57 -10.48 15.55 0.03
C SER A 57 -10.64 14.12 -0.48
N SER A 58 -10.56 13.91 -1.80
CA SER A 58 -10.61 12.59 -2.43
C SER A 58 -9.48 12.39 -3.44
N ALA A 59 -8.68 11.34 -3.26
CA ALA A 59 -7.55 10.99 -4.12
C ALA A 59 -7.72 9.58 -4.69
N LEU A 60 -7.77 9.46 -6.02
CA LEU A 60 -7.97 8.19 -6.73
C LEU A 60 -6.94 8.00 -7.86
N PRO A 61 -5.66 7.83 -7.53
CA PRO A 61 -4.61 7.66 -8.53
C PRO A 61 -4.70 6.26 -9.16
N LEU A 62 -4.74 6.20 -10.50
CA LEU A 62 -4.75 4.96 -11.28
C LEU A 62 -3.43 4.81 -12.04
N LEU A 63 -2.63 3.82 -11.67
CA LEU A 63 -1.29 3.59 -12.21
C LEU A 63 -1.22 2.19 -12.84
N SER A 64 -0.79 2.13 -14.10
CA SER A 64 -0.63 0.87 -14.83
C SER A 64 0.67 0.82 -15.63
N GLY A 65 1.31 -0.35 -15.68
CA GLY A 65 2.49 -0.56 -16.53
C GLY A 65 3.66 0.32 -16.12
N VAL A 66 4.10 0.19 -14.87
CA VAL A 66 5.16 0.98 -14.27
C VAL A 66 6.42 0.12 -14.22
N SER A 67 7.42 0.45 -15.03
CA SER A 67 8.67 -0.32 -15.13
C SER A 67 9.81 0.24 -14.27
N SER A 68 9.66 1.43 -13.69
CA SER A 68 10.68 2.11 -12.87
C SER A 68 10.11 2.64 -11.55
N ALA A 69 10.92 3.33 -10.75
CA ALA A 69 10.56 3.76 -9.40
C ALA A 69 9.46 4.84 -9.39
N LEU A 70 8.33 4.59 -8.73
CA LEU A 70 7.21 5.52 -8.69
C LEU A 70 6.74 5.76 -7.23
N PRO A 71 7.35 6.69 -6.49
CA PRO A 71 6.87 7.00 -5.16
C PRO A 71 5.51 7.70 -5.22
N LEU A 72 4.53 7.15 -4.52
CA LEU A 72 3.19 7.71 -4.38
C LEU A 72 3.01 8.17 -2.93
N LEU A 73 2.99 9.49 -2.70
CA LEU A 73 2.84 10.07 -1.36
C LEU A 73 1.53 10.86 -1.26
N LEU A 74 0.69 10.47 -0.31
CA LEU A 74 -0.58 11.14 0.00
C LEU A 74 -0.54 11.61 1.45
N SER A 75 -0.72 12.91 1.67
CA SER A 75 -0.72 13.52 3.01
C SER A 75 -1.95 14.39 3.24
N GLY A 76 -2.57 14.26 4.41
CA GLY A 76 -3.75 15.06 4.77
C GLY A 76 -4.91 14.83 3.82
N VAL A 77 -5.24 13.56 3.58
CA VAL A 77 -6.27 13.15 2.60
C VAL A 77 -7.49 12.60 3.30
N SER A 78 -8.71 13.02 2.96
CA SER A 78 -9.90 12.42 3.61
C SER A 78 -10.16 11.00 3.11
N SER A 79 -10.11 10.77 1.81
CA SER A 79 -10.26 9.43 1.20
C SER A 79 -9.20 9.17 0.14
N ALA A 80 -8.45 8.06 0.28
CA ALA A 80 -7.39 7.66 -0.63
C ALA A 80 -7.66 6.25 -1.19
N LEU A 81 -7.76 6.15 -2.53
CA LEU A 81 -8.05 4.91 -3.27
C LEU A 81 -7.03 4.70 -4.41
N PRO A 82 -5.74 4.48 -4.10
CA PRO A 82 -4.75 4.24 -5.13
C PRO A 82 -4.90 2.84 -5.75
N LEU A 83 -5.03 2.77 -7.07
CA LEU A 83 -5.12 1.51 -7.83
C LEU A 83 -3.85 1.33 -8.67
N LEU A 84 -3.06 0.31 -8.36
CA LEU A 84 -1.77 0.04 -8.97
C LEU A 84 -1.76 -1.35 -9.59
N SER A 85 -1.40 -1.43 -10.88
CA SER A 85 -1.31 -2.70 -11.61
C SER A 85 -0.06 -2.78 -12.49
N GLY A 86 0.54 -3.97 -12.60
CA GLY A 86 1.64 -4.22 -13.52
C GLY A 86 2.87 -3.39 -13.18
N VAL A 87 3.34 -3.55 -11.94
CA VAL A 87 4.48 -2.81 -11.39
C VAL A 87 5.69 -3.74 -11.36
N SER A 88 6.69 -3.44 -12.19
CA SER A 88 7.89 -4.28 -12.32
C SER A 88 9.05 -3.84 -11.43
N SER A 89 8.99 -2.64 -10.83
CA SER A 89 10.07 -2.05 -10.03
C SER A 89 9.57 -1.50 -8.69
N ALA A 90 10.43 -0.84 -7.93
CA ALA A 90 10.14 -0.39 -6.57
C ALA A 90 9.10 0.74 -6.52
N LEU A 91 8.00 0.56 -5.80
CA LEU A 91 6.90 1.53 -5.72
C LEU A 91 6.53 1.80 -4.25
N PRO A 92 7.21 2.73 -3.56
CA PRO A 92 6.79 3.08 -2.22
C PRO A 92 5.45 3.83 -2.25
N LEU A 93 4.47 3.31 -1.51
CA LEU A 93 3.16 3.93 -1.32
C LEU A 93 3.08 4.41 0.14
N LEU A 94 3.13 5.73 0.35
CA LEU A 94 3.09 6.33 1.68
C LEU A 94 1.82 7.16 1.84
N LEU A 95 1.00 6.80 2.82
CA LEU A 95 -0.22 7.54 3.19
C LEU A 95 -0.08 8.02 4.64
N SER A 96 -0.21 9.33 4.84
CA SER A 96 -0.10 9.95 6.16
C SER A 96 -1.25 10.90 6.46
N GLY A 97 -1.85 10.79 7.65
CA GLY A 97 -2.95 11.65 8.06
C GLY A 97 -4.17 11.46 7.15
N VAL A 98 -4.59 10.21 6.97
CA VAL A 98 -5.67 9.84 6.04
C VAL A 98 -6.89 9.33 6.80
N SER A 99 -8.11 9.82 6.52
CA SER A 99 -9.29 9.27 7.23
C SER A 99 -9.62 7.86 6.75
N SER A 100 -9.64 7.62 5.44
CA SER A 100 -9.89 6.30 4.84
C SER A 100 -8.89 5.99 3.73
N ALA A 101 -8.21 4.85 3.84
CA ALA A 101 -7.21 4.37 2.89
C ALA A 101 -7.55 2.97 2.35
N LEU A 102 -7.72 2.85 1.04
CA LEU A 102 -8.09 1.62 0.33
C LEU A 102 -7.14 1.38 -0.87
N PRO A 103 -5.84 1.11 -0.64
CA PRO A 103 -4.91 0.83 -1.72
C PRO A 103 -5.15 -0.55 -2.32
N LEU A 104 -5.34 -0.62 -3.65
CA LEU A 104 -5.50 -1.88 -4.39
C LEU A 104 -4.28 -2.11 -5.29
N LEU A 105 -3.54 -3.18 -5.02
CA LEU A 105 -2.28 -3.49 -5.68
C LEU A 105 -2.34 -4.89 -6.31
N SER A 106 -1.99 -4.98 -7.60
CA SER A 106 -1.99 -6.22 -8.36
C SER A 106 -0.78 -6.35 -9.28
N GLY A 107 -0.25 -7.56 -9.44
CA GLY A 107 0.79 -7.84 -10.44
C GLY A 107 2.07 -7.08 -10.15
N VAL A 108 2.60 -7.27 -8.94
CA VAL A 108 3.79 -6.57 -8.45
C VAL A 108 4.96 -7.55 -8.47
N SER A 109 5.94 -7.30 -9.34
CA SER A 109 7.09 -8.20 -9.51
C SER A 109 8.28 -7.86 -8.61
N SER A 110 8.34 -6.66 -8.03
CA SER A 110 9.47 -6.16 -7.23
C SER A 110 9.02 -5.60 -5.87
N ALA A 111 9.94 -5.01 -5.11
CA ALA A 111 9.70 -4.58 -3.74
C ALA A 111 8.72 -3.40 -3.64
N LEU A 112 7.64 -3.54 -2.87
CA LEU A 112 6.61 -2.51 -2.75
C LEU A 112 6.31 -2.20 -1.27
N PRO A 113 7.03 -1.26 -0.64
CA PRO A 113 6.69 -0.85 0.72
C PRO A 113 5.37 -0.06 0.73
N LEU A 114 4.41 -0.53 1.52
CA LEU A 114 3.15 0.15 1.78
C LEU A 114 3.15 0.65 3.23
N LEU A 115 3.26 1.97 3.42
CA LEU A 115 3.32 2.60 4.74
C LEU A 115 2.10 3.49 4.96
N LEU A 116 1.31 3.17 5.98
CA LEU A 116 0.15 3.96 6.40
C LEU A 116 0.38 4.46 7.83
N SER A 117 0.31 5.78 8.02
CA SER A 117 0.54 6.40 9.33
C SER A 117 -0.56 7.41 9.68
N GLY A 118 -1.10 7.34 10.90
CA GLY A 118 -2.16 8.25 11.34
C GLY A 118 -3.41 8.12 10.48
N VAL A 119 -3.91 6.88 10.35
CA VAL A 119 -5.04 6.56 9.47
C VAL A 119 -6.24 6.08 10.28
N SER A 120 -7.45 6.61 10.05
CA SER A 120 -8.61 6.13 10.83
C SER A 120 -9.04 4.73 10.37
N SER A 121 -9.13 4.48 9.06
CA SER A 121 -9.48 3.18 8.49
C SER A 121 -8.54 2.81 7.33
N ALA A 122 -7.93 1.62 7.40
CA ALA A 122 -7.00 1.10 6.41
C ALA A 122 -7.43 -0.29 5.91
N LEU A 123 -7.68 -0.41 4.60
CA LEU A 123 -8.07 -1.65 3.91
C LEU A 123 -7.18 -1.89 2.67
N PRO A 124 -5.89 -2.20 2.85
CA PRO A 124 -5.02 -2.52 1.72
C PRO A 124 -5.38 -3.90 1.14
N LEU A 125 -5.62 -3.98 -0.18
CA LEU A 125 -5.89 -5.22 -0.91
C LEU A 125 -4.74 -5.51 -1.87
N LEU A 126 -3.96 -6.56 -1.61
CA LEU A 126 -2.76 -6.89 -2.36
C LEU A 126 -2.89 -8.30 -2.96
N SER A 127 -2.58 -8.42 -4.24
CA SER A 127 -2.64 -9.70 -4.96
C SER A 127 -1.51 -9.88 -5.97
N GLY A 128 -1.05 -11.11 -6.16
CA GLY A 128 -0.10 -11.44 -7.24
C GLY A 128 1.24 -10.72 -7.05
N VAL A 129 1.86 -10.93 -5.90
CA VAL A 129 3.10 -10.28 -5.49
C VAL A 129 4.24 -11.30 -5.54
N SER A 130 5.18 -11.12 -6.45
CA SER A 130 6.28 -12.08 -6.65
C SER A 130 7.48 -11.82 -5.75
N SER A 131 7.63 -10.62 -5.18
CA SER A 131 8.80 -10.20 -4.39
C SER A 131 8.39 -9.64 -3.01
N ALA A 132 9.35 -9.09 -2.26
CA ALA A 132 9.15 -8.66 -0.88
C ALA A 132 8.20 -7.46 -0.77
N LEU A 133 7.17 -7.56 0.09
CA LEU A 133 6.19 -6.48 0.27
C LEU A 133 6.01 -6.14 1.76
N PRO A 134 6.81 -5.24 2.32
CA PRO A 134 6.57 -4.75 3.68
C PRO A 134 5.30 -3.90 3.73
N LEU A 135 4.37 -4.31 4.59
CA LEU A 135 3.16 -3.56 4.92
C LEU A 135 3.28 -3.05 6.36
N LEU A 136 3.44 -1.73 6.54
CA LEU A 136 3.56 -1.11 7.85
C LEU A 136 2.39 -0.17 8.12
N LEU A 137 1.64 -0.43 9.19
CA LEU A 137 0.53 0.41 9.65
C LEU A 137 0.85 0.92 11.06
N SER A 138 0.86 2.24 11.22
CA SER A 138 1.18 2.89 12.49
C SER A 138 0.14 3.94 12.88
N GLY A 139 -0.36 3.90 14.12
CA GLY A 139 -1.35 4.85 14.60
C GLY A 139 -2.65 4.75 13.79
N VAL A 140 -3.21 3.54 13.71
CA VAL A 140 -4.38 3.23 12.88
C VAL A 140 -5.56 2.82 13.75
N SER A 141 -6.76 3.40 13.58
CA SER A 141 -7.89 2.97 14.40
C SER A 141 -8.42 1.59 13.98
N SER A 142 -8.58 1.36 12.67
CA SER A 142 -9.01 0.06 12.13
C SER A 142 -8.16 -0.36 10.93
N ALA A 143 -7.61 -1.57 10.98
CA ALA A 143 -6.75 -2.15 9.96
C ALA A 143 -7.28 -3.51 9.49
N LEU A 144 -7.62 -3.62 8.20
CA LEU A 144 -8.12 -4.83 7.54
C LEU A 144 -7.31 -5.12 6.26
N PRO A 145 -6.02 -5.48 6.38
CA PRO A 145 -5.21 -5.81 5.22
C PRO A 145 -5.61 -7.18 4.65
N LEU A 146 -5.95 -7.26 3.36
CA LEU A 146 -6.24 -8.51 2.64
C LEU A 146 -5.12 -8.80 1.64
N LEU A 147 -4.47 -9.95 1.78
CA LEU A 147 -3.33 -10.32 0.96
C LEU A 147 -3.47 -11.73 0.41
N SER A 148 -3.22 -11.88 -0.89
CA SER A 148 -3.30 -13.16 -1.57
C SER A 148 -2.20 -13.35 -2.62
N GLY A 149 -1.78 -14.59 -2.84
CA GLY A 149 -0.88 -14.96 -3.94
C GLY A 149 0.47 -14.26 -3.84
N VAL A 150 1.15 -14.46 -2.70
CA VAL A 150 2.45 -13.87 -2.42
C VAL A 150 3.52 -14.95 -2.50
N SER A 151 4.44 -14.83 -3.45
CA SER A 151 5.47 -15.84 -3.68
C SER A 151 6.70 -15.67 -2.77
N SER A 152 6.93 -14.46 -2.24
CA SER A 152 8.12 -14.11 -1.45
C SER A 152 7.76 -13.59 -0.05
N ALA A 153 8.72 -12.98 0.65
CA ALA A 153 8.59 -12.55 2.04
C ALA A 153 7.60 -11.39 2.20
N LEU A 154 6.69 -11.49 3.18
CA LEU A 154 5.71 -10.45 3.47
C LEU A 154 5.71 -10.06 4.95
N PRO A 155 6.52 -9.08 5.35
CA PRO A 155 6.44 -8.49 6.67
C PRO A 155 5.18 -7.64 6.82
N LEU A 156 4.36 -7.95 7.82
CA LEU A 156 3.20 -7.18 8.23
C LEU A 156 3.44 -6.62 9.64
N LEU A 157 3.76 -5.32 9.74
CA LEU A 157 3.94 -4.64 11.02
C LEU A 157 2.74 -3.74 11.32
N LEU A 158 2.08 -3.98 12.45
CA LEU A 158 1.02 -3.12 12.97
C LEU A 158 1.44 -2.56 14.33
N SER A 159 1.48 -1.23 14.44
CA SER A 159 1.89 -0.53 15.67
C SER A 159 0.87 0.53 16.09
N GLY A 160 0.44 0.51 17.35
CA GLY A 160 -0.53 1.50 17.86
C GLY A 160 -1.86 1.40 17.11
N VAL A 161 -2.42 0.20 17.03
CA VAL A 161 -3.66 -0.08 16.27
C VAL A 161 -4.81 -0.42 17.21
N SER A 162 -5.98 0.21 17.08
CA SER A 162 -7.10 -0.17 17.96
C SER A 162 -7.68 -1.54 17.57
N SER A 163 -8.02 -1.74 16.29
CA SER A 163 -8.50 -3.03 15.78
C SER A 163 -7.74 -3.47 14.53
N ALA A 164 -7.27 -4.72 14.54
CA ALA A 164 -6.50 -5.33 13.46
C ALA A 164 -7.09 -6.67 13.06
N LEU A 165 -7.44 -6.84 11.78
CA LEU A 165 -8.01 -8.07 11.24
C LEU A 165 -7.34 -8.43 9.90
N PRO A 166 -6.04 -8.79 9.92
CA PRO A 166 -5.33 -9.12 8.71
C PRO A 166 -5.78 -10.48 8.15
N LEU A 167 -6.12 -10.54 6.86
CA LEU A 167 -6.50 -11.74 6.14
C LEU A 167 -5.43 -12.10 5.10
N LEU A 168 -4.72 -13.21 5.30
CA LEU A 168 -3.63 -13.62 4.41
C LEU A 168 -3.86 -15.03 3.89
N SER A 169 -3.65 -15.20 2.58
CA SER A 169 -3.85 -16.46 1.88
C SER A 169 -2.78 -16.71 0.81
N GLY A 170 -2.39 -17.97 0.61
CA GLY A 170 -1.52 -18.36 -0.50
C GLY A 170 -0.16 -17.68 -0.47
N VAL A 171 0.54 -17.81 0.67
CA VAL A 171 1.88 -17.24 0.87
C VAL A 171 2.90 -18.37 0.80
N SER A 172 3.72 -18.37 -0.25
CA SER A 172 4.67 -19.46 -0.50
C SER A 172 5.94 -19.36 0.35
N SER A 173 6.27 -18.17 0.88
CA SER A 173 7.51 -17.90 1.63
C SER A 173 7.22 -17.35 3.03
N ALA A 174 8.20 -16.69 3.65
CA ALA A 174 8.15 -16.22 5.04
C ALA A 174 7.14 -15.09 5.25
N LEU A 175 6.35 -15.18 6.31
CA LEU A 175 5.34 -14.18 6.68
C LEU A 175 5.53 -13.75 8.14
N PRO A 176 6.43 -12.79 8.42
CA PRO A 176 6.51 -12.18 9.74
C PRO A 176 5.31 -11.26 9.99
N LEU A 177 4.53 -11.57 11.04
CA LEU A 177 3.44 -10.74 11.52
C LEU A 177 3.75 -10.24 12.92
N LEU A 178 3.83 -8.92 13.05
CA LEU A 178 4.38 -8.23 14.22
C LEU A 178 3.37 -7.16 14.65
N LEU A 179 2.76 -7.37 15.81
CA LEU A 179 1.73 -6.51 16.38
C LEU A 179 2.25 -5.91 17.68
N SER A 180 2.31 -4.58 17.74
CA SER A 180 2.79 -3.83 18.90
C SER A 180 1.77 -2.78 19.33
N GLY A 181 1.32 -2.80 20.59
CA GLY A 181 0.35 -1.81 21.08
C GLY A 181 -0.99 -1.91 20.35
N VAL A 182 -1.54 -3.11 20.25
CA VAL A 182 -2.80 -3.38 19.52
C VAL A 182 -3.92 -3.72 20.51
N SER A 183 -5.09 -3.06 20.44
CA SER A 183 -6.14 -3.37 21.42
C SER A 183 -6.84 -4.71 21.11
N SER A 184 -7.25 -4.93 19.86
CA SER A 184 -7.83 -6.19 19.42
C SER A 184 -7.24 -6.66 18.09
N ALA A 185 -6.79 -7.92 18.05
CA ALA A 185 -6.19 -8.53 16.87
C ALA A 185 -6.86 -9.88 16.53
N LEU A 186 -7.30 -10.05 15.29
CA LEU A 186 -7.91 -11.29 14.82
C LEU A 186 -7.32 -11.66 13.44
N PRO A 187 -6.05 -12.09 13.40
CA PRO A 187 -5.40 -12.45 12.16
C PRO A 187 -5.91 -13.80 11.62
N LEU A 188 -6.38 -13.84 10.37
CA LEU A 188 -6.76 -15.08 9.66
C LEU A 188 -5.72 -15.42 8.60
N LEU A 189 -5.02 -16.54 8.78
CA LEU A 189 -3.95 -16.98 7.89
C LEU A 189 -4.27 -18.35 7.30
N SER A 190 -4.12 -18.48 5.99
CA SER A 190 -4.39 -19.71 5.25
C SER A 190 -3.33 -19.99 4.17
N GLY A 191 -2.97 -21.25 3.97
CA GLY A 191 -2.11 -21.66 2.86
C GLY A 191 -0.72 -21.00 2.90
N VAL A 192 -0.08 -21.06 4.07
CA VAL A 192 1.29 -20.57 4.26
C VAL A 192 2.25 -21.75 4.17
N SER A 193 3.09 -21.78 3.13
CA SER A 193 3.97 -22.92 2.85
C SER A 193 5.28 -22.91 3.65
N SER A 194 5.66 -21.77 4.24
CA SER A 194 6.95 -21.58 4.92
C SER A 194 6.79 -20.95 6.31
N ALA A 195 7.85 -20.31 6.84
CA ALA A 195 7.95 -19.80 8.20
C ALA A 195 6.96 -18.66 8.49
N LEU A 196 6.33 -18.72 9.66
CA LEU A 196 5.30 -17.77 10.08
C LEU A 196 5.58 -17.32 11.53
N PRO A 197 6.54 -16.40 11.75
CA PRO A 197 6.75 -15.83 13.08
C PRO A 197 5.60 -14.85 13.41
N LEU A 198 4.93 -15.10 14.55
CA LEU A 198 3.88 -14.27 15.11
C LEU A 198 4.36 -13.63 16.40
N LEU A 199 4.61 -12.32 16.37
CA LEU A 199 5.11 -11.59 17.53
C LEU A 199 4.09 -10.56 17.99
N LEU A 200 3.57 -10.75 19.21
CA LEU A 200 2.55 -9.89 19.82
C LEU A 200 3.10 -9.24 21.09
N SER A 201 3.23 -7.91 21.08
CA SER A 201 3.71 -7.13 22.22
C SER A 201 2.71 -6.06 22.59
N GLY A 202 2.26 -6.01 23.86
CA GLY A 202 1.27 -5.03 24.29
C GLY A 202 -0.05 -5.16 23.52
N VAL A 203 -0.50 -6.41 23.29
CA VAL A 203 -1.78 -6.71 22.65
C VAL A 203 -2.81 -7.08 23.73
N SER A 204 -3.95 -6.38 23.81
CA SER A 204 -4.93 -6.63 24.87
C SER A 204 -5.78 -7.87 24.62
N SER A 205 -6.14 -8.14 23.36
CA SER A 205 -6.87 -9.34 22.95
C SER A 205 -6.39 -9.81 21.58
N ALA A 206 -6.05 -11.09 21.47
CA ALA A 206 -5.64 -11.71 20.22
C ALA A 206 -6.31 -13.08 20.01
N LEU A 207 -6.90 -13.29 18.84
CA LEU A 207 -7.45 -14.58 18.44
C LEU A 207 -6.96 -14.94 17.03
N PRO A 208 -5.75 -15.49 16.90
CA PRO A 208 -5.20 -15.91 15.62
C PRO A 208 -5.88 -17.20 15.13
N LEU A 209 -6.32 -17.23 13.87
CA LEU A 209 -6.88 -18.42 13.22
C LEU A 209 -5.98 -18.82 12.05
N LEU A 210 -5.36 -19.99 12.16
CA LEU A 210 -4.39 -20.49 11.20
C LEU A 210 -4.88 -21.80 10.58
N SER A 211 -4.78 -21.91 9.26
CA SER A 211 -5.13 -23.12 8.51
C SER A 211 -4.11 -23.39 7.39
N GLY A 212 -3.78 -24.65 7.12
CA GLY A 212 -2.85 -25.00 6.04
C GLY A 212 -1.46 -24.35 6.18
N VAL A 213 -0.93 -24.27 7.40
CA VAL A 213 0.43 -23.79 7.68
C VAL A 213 1.38 -24.98 7.76
N SER A 214 2.41 -24.99 6.91
CA SER A 214 3.22 -26.19 6.65
C SER A 214 4.47 -26.32 7.54
N SER A 215 4.88 -25.27 8.27
CA SER A 215 6.11 -25.26 9.07
C SER A 215 6.02 -24.44 10.36
N ALA A 216 7.03 -24.59 11.23
CA ALA A 216 7.02 -24.21 12.65
C ALA A 216 6.55 -22.78 12.94
N LEU A 217 5.67 -22.67 13.94
CA LEU A 217 5.27 -21.44 14.63
C LEU A 217 6.18 -21.23 15.85
N PRO A 218 7.21 -20.38 15.78
CA PRO A 218 7.73 -19.77 17.00
C PRO A 218 6.71 -18.71 17.45
N LEU A 219 6.02 -19.00 18.55
CA LEU A 219 5.24 -18.03 19.32
C LEU A 219 6.18 -17.26 20.27
#